data_AF-A0A0C4DPD2-F1
#
_entry.id   AF-A0A0C4DPD2-F1
#
_cell.length_a   1.000
_cell.length_b   1.000
_cell.length_c   1.000
_cell.angle_alpha   90.00
_cell.angle_beta   90.00
_cell.angle_gamma   90.00
#
_symmetry.space_group_name_H-M   'P 1'
#
loop_
_entity.id
_entity.type
_entity.pdbx_description
1 polymer ?
#
loop_
_entity_poly.entity_id
_entity_poly.type
_entity_poly.pdbx_seq_one_letter_code
_entity_poly.pdbx_strand_id
1 'polypeptide(L)'
;MRFTATERSDLKMHLFRFLIASSAYVLAFDDAPLTETRSIDEIYQAALAEGGSVTLWHGGDEAYQRNSLKTAFEARFPGVTINMTVDLSKYLDGRLDEQLARAARGDDGAVTVDSIILQTVHDYPRWAQQGALLNYKPLGYDHVSPAFKEDPAAASVTHYGVAVFSWPLVWSTAKLPAGMVALSEFDDFLRPELKDKIVLAMPQDDDAVLWAFDLM
;
A
#
# COMPACT_ATOMS: atom_id res chain seq x y z
N MET A 1 -76.84 -1.18 -29.81
CA MET A 1 -76.01 -0.50 -28.78
C MET A 1 -75.08 -1.53 -28.16
N ARG A 2 -73.84 -1.59 -28.67
CA ARG A 2 -72.69 -2.49 -28.39
C ARG A 2 -71.68 -2.14 -29.50
N PHE A 3 -70.38 -1.95 -29.35
CA PHE A 3 -69.33 -1.98 -28.31
C PHE A 3 -68.38 -0.80 -28.67
N THR A 4 -67.50 -0.30 -27.80
CA THR A 4 -66.13 -0.82 -27.66
C THR A 4 -65.46 -0.37 -26.37
N ALA A 5 -64.78 -1.34 -25.76
CA ALA A 5 -63.63 -1.13 -24.88
C ALA A 5 -62.37 -1.38 -25.72
N THR A 6 -61.38 -0.48 -25.64
CA THR A 6 -59.99 -0.81 -25.93
C THR A 6 -59.07 0.10 -25.12
N GLU A 7 -58.53 -0.53 -24.07
CA GLU A 7 -57.18 -0.45 -23.49
C GLU A 7 -56.50 0.87 -23.08
N ARG A 8 -55.98 0.78 -21.83
CA ARG A 8 -55.01 1.60 -21.09
C ARG A 8 -53.65 1.56 -21.83
N SER A 9 -52.65 2.41 -21.58
CA SER A 9 -52.11 2.89 -20.30
C SER A 9 -51.09 4.02 -20.54
N ASP A 10 -50.60 4.58 -19.42
CA ASP A 10 -49.29 5.24 -19.25
C ASP A 10 -49.25 6.77 -19.21
N LEU A 11 -49.19 7.30 -17.97
CA LEU A 11 -48.12 8.23 -17.59
C LEU A 11 -48.01 8.44 -16.07
N LYS A 12 -46.76 8.44 -15.59
CA LYS A 12 -46.21 9.00 -14.33
C LYS A 12 -46.44 8.13 -13.08
N MET A 13 -45.43 7.76 -12.28
CA MET A 13 -44.36 8.61 -11.79
C MET A 13 -43.26 7.78 -11.07
N HIS A 14 -42.02 7.98 -11.51
CA HIS A 14 -40.75 7.86 -10.77
C HIS A 14 -40.22 6.46 -10.38
N LEU A 15 -39.68 5.79 -11.40
CA LEU A 15 -38.47 4.98 -11.25
C LEU A 15 -37.29 5.93 -10.97
N PHE A 16 -36.78 5.95 -9.74
CA PHE A 16 -35.42 6.41 -9.43
C PHE A 16 -34.67 5.23 -8.83
N ARG A 17 -34.39 4.23 -9.69
CA ARG A 17 -33.32 3.26 -9.45
C ARG A 17 -32.09 3.76 -10.19
N PHE A 18 -31.36 4.69 -9.57
CA PHE A 18 -29.93 4.80 -9.88
C PHE A 18 -29.25 3.63 -9.16
N LEU A 19 -29.32 2.43 -9.75
CA LEU A 19 -28.24 1.47 -9.59
C LEU A 19 -27.28 1.75 -10.75
N ILE A 20 -26.44 2.77 -10.59
CA ILE A 20 -25.12 2.70 -11.19
C ILE A 20 -24.28 1.93 -10.17
N ALA A 21 -24.48 0.61 -10.12
CA ALA A 21 -23.44 -0.28 -9.67
C ALA A 21 -22.54 -0.56 -10.89
N SER A 22 -21.96 0.49 -11.45
CA SER A 22 -20.70 0.33 -12.16
C SER A 22 -19.61 0.45 -11.10
N SER A 23 -19.46 -0.58 -10.27
CA SER A 23 -18.13 -0.87 -9.77
C SER A 23 -17.35 -1.33 -11.00
N ALA A 24 -16.92 -0.37 -11.82
CA ALA A 24 -15.98 -0.66 -12.88
C ALA A 24 -14.69 -1.00 -12.16
N TYR A 25 -14.47 -2.29 -11.94
CA TYR A 25 -13.24 -2.80 -11.37
C TYR A 25 -12.11 -2.34 -12.27
N VAL A 26 -11.19 -1.54 -11.71
CA VAL A 26 -10.23 -0.79 -12.52
C VAL A 26 -9.35 -1.75 -13.33
N LEU A 27 -8.95 -2.85 -12.71
CA LEU A 27 -8.15 -3.91 -13.34
C LEU A 27 -8.87 -5.27 -13.38
N ALA A 28 -10.11 -5.34 -12.87
CA ALA A 28 -10.89 -6.58 -12.78
C ALA A 28 -10.18 -7.74 -12.01
N PHE A 29 -9.51 -7.41 -10.89
CA PHE A 29 -8.98 -8.43 -9.97
C PHE A 29 -10.02 -8.86 -8.92
N ASP A 30 -11.15 -9.43 -9.37
CA ASP A 30 -12.24 -9.93 -8.51
C ASP A 30 -12.28 -11.47 -8.38
N ASP A 31 -11.31 -12.16 -8.97
CA ASP A 31 -11.14 -13.61 -8.85
C ASP A 31 -10.88 -14.06 -7.39
N ALA A 32 -11.17 -15.33 -7.13
CA ALA A 32 -10.85 -15.96 -5.85
C ALA A 32 -9.32 -15.94 -5.58
N PRO A 33 -8.88 -15.91 -4.31
CA PRO A 33 -7.46 -15.82 -4.00
C PRO A 33 -6.64 -16.95 -4.63
N LEU A 34 -5.66 -16.59 -5.45
CA LEU A 34 -4.65 -17.52 -5.92
C LEU A 34 -3.71 -17.85 -4.76
N THR A 35 -3.77 -19.10 -4.28
CA THR A 35 -2.84 -19.58 -3.25
C THR A 35 -1.58 -20.11 -3.91
N GLU A 36 -0.43 -19.51 -3.56
CA GLU A 36 0.86 -19.95 -4.05
C GLU A 36 1.24 -21.30 -3.43
N THR A 37 1.55 -22.26 -4.30
CA THR A 37 1.99 -23.61 -3.94
C THR A 37 3.35 -23.96 -4.52
N ARG A 38 3.83 -23.16 -5.48
CA ARG A 38 5.15 -23.31 -6.09
C ARG A 38 6.21 -23.00 -5.05
N SER A 39 7.33 -23.70 -5.12
CA SER A 39 8.56 -23.33 -4.42
C SER A 39 9.10 -21.98 -4.90
N ILE A 40 9.93 -21.33 -4.08
CA ILE A 40 10.54 -20.06 -4.46
C ILE A 40 11.39 -20.17 -5.74
N ASP A 41 12.00 -21.33 -6.00
CA ASP A 41 12.80 -21.56 -7.20
C ASP A 41 11.91 -21.72 -8.45
N GLU A 42 10.73 -22.35 -8.33
CA GLU A 42 9.74 -22.41 -9.41
C GLU A 42 9.15 -21.03 -9.74
N ILE A 43 8.87 -20.21 -8.73
CA ILE A 43 8.44 -18.81 -8.92
C ILE A 43 9.54 -18.02 -9.65
N TYR A 44 10.80 -18.20 -9.24
CA TYR A 44 11.94 -17.58 -9.90
C TYR A 44 12.09 -18.00 -11.36
N GLN A 45 11.93 -19.29 -11.69
CA GLN A 45 11.95 -19.74 -13.09
C GLN A 45 10.80 -19.13 -13.91
N ALA A 46 9.60 -18.97 -13.33
CA ALA A 46 8.49 -18.30 -13.99
C ALA A 46 8.81 -16.81 -14.25
N ALA A 47 9.36 -16.10 -13.26
CA ALA A 47 9.74 -14.69 -13.39
C ALA A 47 10.81 -14.46 -14.49
N LEU A 48 11.74 -15.40 -14.67
CA LEU A 48 12.70 -15.36 -15.79
C LEU A 48 11.99 -15.48 -17.14
N ALA A 49 10.96 -16.34 -17.24
CA ALA A 49 10.19 -16.51 -18.48
C ALA A 49 9.32 -15.28 -18.81
N GLU A 50 8.96 -14.48 -17.81
CA GLU A 50 8.22 -13.22 -17.95
C GLU A 50 9.12 -12.04 -18.37
N GLY A 51 10.44 -12.26 -18.53
CA GLY A 51 11.41 -11.25 -18.96
C GLY A 51 12.35 -10.76 -17.86
N GLY A 52 12.23 -11.29 -16.64
CA GLY A 52 13.20 -11.06 -15.58
C GLY A 52 13.24 -9.64 -15.05
N SER A 53 12.09 -8.96 -14.96
CA SER A 53 11.99 -7.63 -14.37
C SER A 53 10.72 -7.49 -13.54
N VAL A 54 10.83 -6.78 -12.42
CA VAL A 54 9.70 -6.37 -11.58
C VAL A 54 9.86 -4.89 -11.20
N THR A 55 8.81 -4.11 -11.40
CA THR A 55 8.74 -2.70 -11.00
C THR A 55 8.15 -2.59 -9.61
N LEU A 56 8.96 -2.12 -8.66
CA LEU A 56 8.59 -1.97 -7.25
C LEU A 56 8.62 -0.50 -6.87
N TRP A 57 7.51 -0.01 -6.31
CA TRP A 57 7.46 1.29 -5.65
C TRP A 57 7.47 1.10 -4.13
N HIS A 58 8.40 1.76 -3.45
CA HIS A 58 8.58 1.61 -2.01
C HIS A 58 8.59 2.97 -1.31
N GLY A 59 7.78 3.12 -0.27
CA GLY A 59 7.77 4.29 0.60
C GLY A 59 9.12 4.50 1.29
N GLY A 60 9.64 5.71 1.23
CA GLY A 60 10.90 6.06 1.91
C GLY A 60 11.36 7.49 1.62
N ASP A 61 12.27 7.97 2.46
CA ASP A 61 12.72 9.36 2.44
C ASP A 61 13.80 9.64 1.40
N GLU A 62 14.61 8.61 1.07
CA GLU A 62 15.82 8.74 0.27
C GLU A 62 15.85 7.69 -0.84
N ALA A 63 16.26 8.10 -2.05
CA ALA A 63 16.23 7.26 -3.24
C ALA A 63 17.00 5.92 -3.08
N TYR A 64 18.02 5.90 -2.23
CA TYR A 64 18.89 4.75 -1.97
C TYR A 64 18.56 3.98 -0.69
N GLN A 65 17.52 4.37 0.06
CA GLN A 65 17.17 3.77 1.36
C GLN A 65 16.92 2.25 1.27
N ARG A 66 16.56 1.75 0.07
CA ARG A 66 16.26 0.33 -0.19
C ARG A 66 17.32 -0.40 -1.02
N ASN A 67 18.51 0.19 -1.21
CA ASN A 67 19.57 -0.44 -2.00
C ASN A 67 19.98 -1.82 -1.46
N SER A 68 19.95 -2.02 -0.15
CA SER A 68 20.25 -3.33 0.47
C SER A 68 19.24 -4.39 0.06
N LEU A 69 17.94 -4.07 0.05
CA LEU A 69 16.88 -4.95 -0.44
C LEU A 69 17.10 -5.31 -1.91
N LYS A 70 17.34 -4.31 -2.76
CA LYS A 70 17.63 -4.52 -4.19
C LYS A 70 18.80 -5.46 -4.39
N THR A 71 19.91 -5.19 -3.69
CA THR A 71 21.15 -5.96 -3.78
C THR A 71 20.94 -7.40 -3.35
N ALA A 72 20.26 -7.62 -2.22
CA ALA A 72 19.98 -8.95 -1.70
C ALA A 72 19.06 -9.75 -2.63
N PHE A 73 18.02 -9.11 -3.17
CA PHE A 73 17.09 -9.76 -4.09
C PHE A 73 17.78 -10.18 -5.39
N GLU A 74 18.50 -9.28 -6.04
CA GLU A 74 19.14 -9.55 -7.33
C GLU A 74 20.31 -10.54 -7.19
N ALA A 75 20.96 -10.58 -6.02
CA ALA A 75 21.92 -11.62 -5.69
C ALA A 75 21.26 -13.00 -5.51
N ARG A 76 20.05 -13.06 -4.92
CA ARG A 76 19.31 -14.32 -4.72
C ARG A 76 18.65 -14.85 -5.99
N PHE A 77 18.27 -13.96 -6.90
CA PHE A 77 17.55 -14.28 -8.14
C PHE A 77 18.29 -13.71 -9.37
N PRO A 78 19.45 -14.28 -9.75
CA PRO A 78 20.22 -13.78 -10.89
C PRO A 78 19.41 -13.71 -12.19
N GLY A 79 19.44 -12.57 -12.88
CA GLY A 79 18.67 -12.38 -14.11
C GLY A 79 17.22 -11.92 -13.90
N VAL A 80 16.77 -11.77 -12.65
CA VAL A 80 15.59 -10.96 -12.31
C VAL A 80 16.06 -9.63 -11.73
N THR A 81 15.61 -8.53 -12.32
CA THR A 81 15.96 -7.16 -11.90
C THR A 81 14.78 -6.51 -11.19
N ILE A 82 15.04 -5.81 -10.08
CA ILE A 82 14.06 -4.90 -9.50
C ILE A 82 14.30 -3.49 -10.05
N ASN A 83 13.32 -3.01 -10.83
CA ASN A 83 13.19 -1.60 -11.17
C ASN A 83 12.53 -0.86 -10.00
N MET A 84 13.36 -0.42 -9.05
CA MET A 84 12.90 0.14 -7.79
C MET A 84 12.81 1.66 -7.85
N THR A 85 11.67 2.19 -7.41
CA THR A 85 11.49 3.62 -7.10
C THR A 85 11.26 3.76 -5.60
N VAL A 86 12.06 4.61 -4.95
CA VAL A 86 11.82 5.02 -3.57
C VAL A 86 11.39 6.48 -3.55
N ASP A 87 10.28 6.76 -2.89
CA ASP A 87 9.74 8.10 -2.72
C ASP A 87 8.77 8.12 -1.51
N LEU A 88 8.33 9.30 -1.09
CA LEU A 88 7.37 9.41 0.01
C LEU A 88 6.07 8.69 -0.35
N SER A 89 5.49 7.97 0.62
CA SER A 89 4.27 7.18 0.38
C SER A 89 3.12 8.03 -0.16
N LYS A 90 2.94 9.24 0.39
CA LYS A 90 1.95 10.26 -0.04
C LYS A 90 2.11 10.79 -1.47
N TYR A 91 3.21 10.45 -2.14
CA TYR A 91 3.40 10.75 -3.56
C TYR A 91 3.23 9.51 -4.42
N LEU A 92 3.63 8.34 -3.92
CA LEU A 92 3.47 7.08 -4.65
C LEU A 92 2.00 6.63 -4.70
N ASP A 93 1.23 6.85 -3.63
CA ASP A 93 -0.20 6.56 -3.58
C ASP A 93 -0.99 7.38 -4.63
N GLY A 94 -0.76 8.69 -4.71
CA GLY A 94 -1.39 9.58 -5.67
C GLY A 94 -0.98 9.26 -7.11
N ARG A 95 0.28 8.88 -7.34
CA ARG A 95 0.72 8.40 -8.67
C ARG A 95 0.01 7.12 -9.07
N LEU A 96 -0.19 6.18 -8.15
CA LEU A 96 -0.95 4.96 -8.44
C LEU A 96 -2.41 5.31 -8.72
N ASP A 97 -3.03 6.19 -7.93
CA ASP A 97 -4.39 6.67 -8.17
C ASP A 97 -4.54 7.30 -9.56
N GLU A 98 -3.55 8.08 -10.02
CA GLU A 98 -3.52 8.62 -11.38
C GLU A 98 -3.43 7.53 -12.46
N GLN A 99 -2.58 6.51 -12.26
CA GLN A 99 -2.47 5.37 -13.17
C GLN A 99 -3.76 4.55 -13.23
N LEU A 100 -4.38 4.29 -12.08
CA LEU A 100 -5.66 3.60 -11.98
C LEU A 100 -6.78 4.41 -12.66
N ALA A 101 -6.81 5.72 -12.48
CA ALA A 101 -7.78 6.58 -13.15
C ALA A 101 -7.60 6.60 -14.67
N ARG A 102 -6.38 6.47 -15.17
CA ARG A 102 -6.09 6.30 -16.60
C ARG A 102 -6.56 4.94 -17.10
N ALA A 103 -6.23 3.86 -16.39
CA ALA A 103 -6.67 2.51 -16.73
C ALA A 103 -8.20 2.41 -16.80
N ALA A 104 -8.92 3.00 -15.84
CA ALA A 104 -10.39 3.05 -15.83
C ALA A 104 -10.99 3.79 -17.05
N ARG A 105 -10.20 4.61 -17.76
CA ARG A 105 -10.59 5.28 -19.01
C ARG A 105 -10.22 4.50 -20.28
N GLY A 106 -9.71 3.27 -20.14
CA GLY A 106 -9.32 2.40 -21.26
C GLY A 106 -7.91 2.64 -21.79
N ASP A 107 -7.03 3.22 -20.97
CA ASP A 107 -5.61 3.40 -21.31
C ASP A 107 -4.84 2.10 -20.99
N ASP A 108 -4.77 1.21 -21.99
CA ASP A 108 -4.06 -0.07 -21.89
C ASP A 108 -2.58 0.16 -21.55
N GLY A 109 -2.14 -0.40 -20.42
CA GLY A 109 -0.76 -0.21 -19.93
C GLY A 109 -0.53 1.06 -19.13
N ALA A 110 -1.59 1.75 -18.68
CA ALA A 110 -1.45 2.90 -17.78
C ALA A 110 -0.83 2.57 -16.43
N VAL A 111 -1.10 1.38 -15.89
CA VAL A 111 -0.50 0.89 -14.65
C VAL A 111 0.83 0.22 -14.98
N THR A 112 1.91 0.75 -14.41
CA THR A 112 3.28 0.32 -14.72
C THR A 112 4.01 -0.30 -13.53
N VAL A 113 3.41 -0.24 -12.35
CA VAL A 113 3.97 -0.80 -11.11
C VAL A 113 3.42 -2.21 -10.90
N ASP A 114 4.30 -3.15 -10.56
CA ASP A 114 3.93 -4.53 -10.30
C ASP A 114 3.67 -4.77 -8.81
N SER A 115 4.36 -4.03 -7.94
CA SER A 115 4.19 -4.12 -6.48
C SER A 115 4.45 -2.78 -5.81
N ILE A 116 3.71 -2.49 -4.73
CA ILE A 116 3.79 -1.23 -4.00
C ILE A 116 3.79 -1.45 -2.47
N ILE A 117 4.77 -0.88 -1.77
CA ILE A 117 4.98 -1.03 -0.32
C ILE A 117 4.99 0.35 0.33
N LEU A 118 3.96 0.72 1.08
CA LEU A 118 3.75 2.07 1.62
C LEU A 118 3.40 2.06 3.10
N GLN A 119 3.63 3.21 3.74
CA GLN A 119 3.18 3.51 5.09
C GLN A 119 1.73 4.02 5.14
N THR A 120 1.18 4.53 4.03
CA THR A 120 -0.21 5.00 3.91
C THR A 120 -1.19 3.81 3.87
N VAL A 121 -1.23 3.04 4.95
CA VAL A 121 -1.88 1.72 5.01
C VAL A 121 -3.38 1.72 4.71
N HIS A 122 -4.02 2.89 4.81
CA HIS A 122 -5.43 3.07 4.50
C HIS A 122 -5.73 2.95 2.99
N ASP A 123 -4.72 3.08 2.13
CA ASP A 123 -4.87 2.95 0.68
C ASP A 123 -5.16 1.50 0.24
N TYR A 124 -4.60 0.51 0.92
CA TYR A 124 -4.74 -0.88 0.50
C TYR A 124 -6.18 -1.39 0.54
N PRO A 125 -6.97 -1.22 1.62
CA PRO A 125 -8.39 -1.56 1.60
C PRO A 125 -9.18 -0.79 0.54
N ARG A 126 -8.80 0.47 0.25
CA ARG A 126 -9.44 1.30 -0.77
C ARG A 126 -9.17 0.78 -2.18
N TRP A 127 -7.92 0.47 -2.52
CA TRP A 127 -7.56 -0.12 -3.81
C TRP A 127 -8.14 -1.54 -3.98
N ALA A 128 -8.22 -2.32 -2.91
CA ALA A 128 -8.90 -3.62 -2.91
C ALA A 128 -10.39 -3.47 -3.26
N GLN A 129 -11.10 -2.52 -2.65
CA GLN A 129 -12.51 -2.23 -2.98
C GLN A 129 -12.72 -1.77 -4.42
N GLN A 130 -11.70 -1.17 -5.04
CA GLN A 130 -11.69 -0.76 -6.45
C GLN A 130 -11.33 -1.92 -7.41
N GLY A 131 -11.00 -3.11 -6.90
CA GLY A 131 -10.49 -4.25 -7.68
C GLY A 131 -9.19 -3.94 -8.42
N ALA A 132 -8.34 -3.11 -7.80
CA ALA A 132 -7.05 -2.71 -8.34
C ALA A 132 -5.89 -3.59 -7.84
N LEU A 133 -6.12 -4.45 -6.85
CA LEU A 133 -5.09 -5.30 -6.25
C LEU A 133 -5.32 -6.77 -6.59
N LEU A 134 -4.27 -7.45 -7.04
CA LEU A 134 -4.31 -8.87 -7.33
C LEU A 134 -4.60 -9.67 -6.06
N ASN A 135 -5.55 -10.61 -6.17
CA ASN A 135 -5.91 -11.52 -5.09
C ASN A 135 -4.92 -12.70 -5.01
N TYR A 136 -3.79 -12.50 -4.33
CA TYR A 136 -2.67 -13.44 -4.30
C TYR A 136 -2.20 -13.72 -2.87
N LYS A 137 -2.31 -14.98 -2.45
CA LYS A 137 -1.83 -15.49 -1.17
C LYS A 137 -0.43 -16.09 -1.34
N PRO A 138 0.65 -15.38 -0.94
CA PRO A 138 2.02 -15.84 -1.12
C PRO A 138 2.37 -17.01 -0.19
N LEU A 139 3.51 -17.67 -0.49
CA LEU A 139 4.12 -18.61 0.44
C LEU A 139 4.33 -17.97 1.81
N GLY A 140 3.89 -18.68 2.86
CA GLY A 140 4.07 -18.24 4.24
C GLY A 140 3.07 -17.18 4.73
N TYR A 141 2.07 -16.79 3.93
CA TYR A 141 1.01 -15.85 4.35
C TYR A 141 0.33 -16.26 5.66
N ASP A 142 0.15 -17.56 5.89
CA ASP A 142 -0.48 -18.08 7.12
C ASP A 142 0.36 -17.83 8.37
N HIS A 143 1.65 -17.54 8.23
CA HIS A 143 2.54 -17.15 9.33
C HIS A 143 2.54 -15.65 9.62
N VAL A 144 1.96 -14.82 8.75
CA VAL A 144 1.79 -13.38 9.02
C VAL A 144 0.76 -13.21 10.13
N SER A 145 1.09 -12.38 11.12
CA SER A 145 0.18 -12.07 12.24
C SER A 145 -1.17 -11.56 11.73
N PRO A 146 -2.31 -11.98 12.32
CA PRO A 146 -3.62 -11.46 11.96
C PRO A 146 -3.74 -9.93 12.01
N ALA A 147 -2.96 -9.27 12.87
CA ALA A 147 -2.94 -7.80 12.97
C ALA A 147 -2.31 -7.10 11.74
N PHE A 148 -1.60 -7.83 10.89
CA PHE A 148 -0.88 -7.31 9.73
C PHE A 148 -1.38 -7.90 8.41
N LYS A 149 -2.59 -8.43 8.36
CA LYS A 149 -3.19 -8.90 7.12
C LYS A 149 -4.69 -8.71 7.16
N GLU A 150 -5.34 -8.90 6.02
CA GLU A 150 -6.79 -8.85 5.93
C GLU A 150 -7.46 -9.82 6.93
N ASP A 151 -8.66 -9.46 7.38
CA ASP A 151 -9.47 -10.31 8.26
C ASP A 151 -9.57 -11.72 7.67
N PRO A 152 -9.33 -12.80 8.42
CA PRO A 152 -9.52 -14.17 7.94
C PRO A 152 -10.92 -14.47 7.39
N ALA A 153 -11.94 -13.68 7.76
CA ALA A 153 -13.28 -13.75 7.20
C ALA A 153 -13.41 -13.03 5.83
N ALA A 154 -12.41 -12.24 5.43
CA ALA A 154 -12.38 -11.64 4.09
C ALA A 154 -12.25 -12.72 3.03
N ALA A 155 -12.99 -12.54 1.92
CA ALA A 155 -12.91 -13.43 0.77
C ALA A 155 -11.70 -13.15 -0.14
N SER A 156 -10.86 -12.17 0.23
CA SER A 156 -9.73 -11.66 -0.54
C SER A 156 -8.42 -11.75 0.24
N VAL A 157 -7.32 -11.81 -0.50
CA VAL A 157 -5.93 -11.71 -0.06
C VAL A 157 -5.22 -10.74 -1.00
N THR A 158 -5.43 -9.44 -0.77
CA THR A 158 -4.95 -8.36 -1.64
C THR A 158 -3.77 -7.58 -1.06
N HIS A 159 -3.64 -7.57 0.27
CA HIS A 159 -2.58 -6.86 0.96
C HIS A 159 -2.25 -7.51 2.31
N TYR A 160 -1.01 -7.28 2.75
CA TYR A 160 -0.49 -7.74 4.03
C TYR A 160 0.79 -6.97 4.38
N GLY A 161 1.15 -6.97 5.66
CA GLY A 161 2.34 -6.34 6.18
C GLY A 161 3.59 -7.13 5.82
N VAL A 162 4.57 -6.44 5.26
CA VAL A 162 5.86 -7.01 4.84
C VAL A 162 7.01 -6.63 5.77
N ALA A 163 6.85 -5.57 6.56
CA ALA A 163 7.82 -5.08 7.52
C ALA A 163 7.11 -4.31 8.63
N VAL A 164 7.75 -4.25 9.81
CA VAL A 164 7.32 -3.40 10.93
C VAL A 164 8.34 -2.29 11.09
N PHE A 165 7.88 -1.05 11.01
CA PHE A 165 8.67 0.15 11.30
C PHE A 165 8.18 0.77 12.60
N SER A 166 9.11 1.36 13.35
CA SER A 166 8.80 2.12 14.57
C SER A 166 9.57 3.44 14.54
N TRP A 167 9.01 4.45 15.20
CA TRP A 167 9.61 5.77 15.40
C TRP A 167 10.02 5.93 16.87
N PRO A 168 11.12 5.29 17.32
CA PRO A 168 11.58 5.43 18.68
C PRO A 168 12.29 6.78 18.90
N LEU A 169 12.44 7.14 20.17
CA LEU A 169 13.39 8.17 20.57
C LEU A 169 14.81 7.72 20.24
N VAL A 170 15.53 8.52 19.45
CA VAL A 170 16.91 8.25 19.03
C VAL A 170 17.82 9.42 19.37
N TRP A 171 19.00 9.12 19.90
CA TRP A 171 19.99 10.12 20.27
C TRP A 171 21.42 9.60 20.11
N SER A 172 22.37 10.52 19.99
CA SER A 172 23.80 10.19 19.98
C SER A 172 24.33 10.12 21.41
N THR A 173 24.65 8.91 21.88
CA THR A 173 25.21 8.69 23.22
C THR A 173 26.55 9.41 23.44
N ALA A 174 27.35 9.57 22.39
CA ALA A 174 28.63 10.31 22.43
C ALA A 174 28.46 11.83 22.55
N LYS A 175 27.28 12.37 22.23
CA LYS A 175 26.99 13.82 22.28
C LYS A 175 26.14 14.21 23.49
N LEU A 176 25.76 13.26 24.35
CA LEU A 176 25.03 13.56 25.57
C LEU A 176 25.90 14.36 26.53
N PRO A 177 25.36 15.42 27.19
CA PRO A 177 26.06 16.12 28.26
C PRO A 177 26.55 15.16 29.35
N ALA A 178 27.75 15.42 29.89
CA ALA A 178 28.32 14.61 30.95
C ALA A 178 27.40 14.59 32.18
N GLY A 179 27.10 13.40 32.71
CA GLY A 179 26.22 13.22 33.86
C GLY A 179 24.72 13.25 33.53
N MET A 180 24.32 13.38 32.26
CA MET A 180 22.92 13.32 31.87
C MET A 180 22.39 11.87 31.89
N VAL A 181 21.20 11.68 32.45
CA VAL A 181 20.46 10.41 32.43
C VAL A 181 19.97 10.12 31.01
N ALA A 182 19.80 8.84 30.66
CA ALA A 182 19.17 8.42 29.42
C ALA A 182 17.81 9.10 29.20
N LEU A 183 17.51 9.44 27.95
CA LEU A 183 16.21 9.94 27.53
C LEU A 183 15.27 8.75 27.39
N SER A 184 14.09 8.80 27.99
CA SER A 184 13.11 7.71 27.94
C SER A 184 11.71 8.18 27.57
N GLU A 185 11.35 9.40 27.94
CA GLU A 185 10.02 9.96 27.69
C GLU A 185 10.12 11.26 26.88
N PHE A 186 9.01 11.68 26.26
CA PHE A 186 8.98 12.91 25.47
C PHE A 186 9.31 14.17 26.29
N ASP A 187 8.88 14.23 27.54
CA ASP A 187 9.17 15.35 28.46
C ASP A 187 10.68 15.54 28.70
N ASP A 188 11.49 14.49 28.53
CA ASP A 188 12.94 14.59 28.70
C ASP A 188 13.58 15.52 27.66
N PHE A 189 12.93 15.73 26.52
CA PHE A 189 13.37 16.65 25.48
C PHE A 189 13.11 18.12 25.81
N LEU A 190 12.34 18.42 26.86
CA LEU A 190 12.12 19.79 27.36
C LEU A 190 13.24 20.28 28.28
N ARG A 191 14.18 19.40 28.64
CA ARG A 191 15.31 19.72 29.52
C ARG A 191 16.18 20.84 28.92
N PRO A 192 16.52 21.91 29.67
CA PRO A 192 17.26 23.06 29.14
C PRO A 192 18.62 22.71 28.52
N GLU A 193 19.25 21.61 28.95
CA GLU A 193 20.53 21.12 28.43
C GLU A 193 20.46 20.66 26.97
N LEU A 194 19.26 20.37 26.46
CA LEU A 194 18.99 19.96 25.08
C LEU A 194 18.59 21.12 24.17
N LYS A 195 18.53 22.34 24.69
CA LYS A 195 18.28 23.53 23.87
C LYS A 195 19.25 23.56 22.69
N ASP A 196 18.72 23.78 21.50
CA ASP A 196 19.44 23.85 20.22
C ASP A 196 20.17 22.54 19.81
N LYS A 197 19.82 21.39 20.42
CA LYS A 197 20.41 20.06 20.14
C LYS A 197 19.43 19.01 19.63
N ILE A 198 18.18 19.40 19.41
CA ILE A 198 17.10 18.52 18.97
C ILE A 198 16.84 18.77 17.49
N VAL A 199 16.73 17.69 16.71
CA VAL A 199 16.28 17.71 15.32
C VAL A 199 15.06 16.82 15.24
N LEU A 200 14.00 17.33 14.59
CA LEU A 200 12.75 16.61 14.40
C LEU A 200 12.43 16.60 12.90
N ALA A 201 11.90 15.48 12.42
CA ALA A 201 11.20 15.48 11.15
C ALA A 201 9.99 16.42 11.25
N MET A 202 9.65 17.12 10.16
CA MET A 202 8.49 18.00 10.14
C MET A 202 7.21 17.16 10.26
N PRO A 203 6.40 17.29 11.32
CA PRO A 203 5.25 16.41 11.53
C PRO A 203 4.22 16.52 10.42
N GLN A 204 4.10 17.68 9.79
CA GLN A 204 3.17 17.93 8.69
C GLN A 204 3.58 17.26 7.37
N ASP A 205 4.80 16.74 7.30
CA ASP A 205 5.37 16.16 6.08
C ASP A 205 5.35 14.61 6.10
N ASP A 206 5.17 13.99 7.27
CA ASP A 206 5.07 12.53 7.45
C ASP A 206 4.01 12.20 8.51
N ASP A 207 2.93 11.53 8.09
CA ASP A 207 1.81 11.21 8.96
C ASP A 207 2.15 10.24 10.10
N ALA A 208 3.16 9.38 9.98
CA ALA A 208 3.60 8.55 11.12
C ALA A 208 4.29 9.41 12.17
N VAL A 209 5.05 10.42 11.74
CA VAL A 209 5.61 11.41 12.66
C VAL A 209 4.49 12.26 13.26
N LEU A 210 3.52 12.72 12.45
CA LEU A 210 2.36 13.47 12.93
C LEU A 210 1.60 12.71 14.02
N TRP A 211 1.34 11.42 13.78
CA TRP A 211 0.63 10.56 14.71
C TRP A 211 1.35 10.46 16.06
N ALA A 212 2.68 10.44 16.08
CA ALA A 212 3.44 10.47 17.34
C ALA A 212 3.17 11.73 18.17
N PHE A 213 2.89 12.88 17.54
CA PHE A 213 2.52 14.11 18.24
C PHE A 213 1.05 14.18 18.65
N ASP A 214 0.14 13.45 17.98
CA ASP A 214 -1.26 13.35 18.38
C ASP A 214 -1.45 12.47 19.63
N LEU A 215 -0.54 11.51 19.85
CA LEU A 215 -0.54 10.63 21.01
C LEU A 215 0.03 11.24 22.30
N MET A 216 0.66 12.43 22.22
CA MET A 216 1.24 13.16 23.35
C MET A 216 0.19 13.98 24.10
#